data_AF-A0A9D7DZN2-F1
#
_entry.id   AF-A0A9D7DZN2-F1
#
_cell.length_a   1.000
_cell.length_b   1.000
_cell.length_c   1.000
_cell.angle_alpha   90.00
_cell.angle_beta   90.00
_cell.angle_gamma   90.00
#
_symmetry.space_group_name_H-M   'P 1'
#
loop_
_entity.id
_entity.type
_entity.pdbx_description
1 polymer ?
#
loop_
_entity_poly.entity_id
_entity_poly.type
_entity_poly.pdbx_seq_one_letter_code
_entity_poly.pdbx_strand_id
1 'polypeptide(L)'
;MQYILLLSLLLLSACATNRHAPPPLNEKLAPALQNYLDYNKLAPADYVLSKFADHDVVILGEFHRIKQNLELYHELIPKCYMNGVRVFATEFARREDQPLIDRLLSGAAYDEALAREITFNQLPFWGFQEYVDIFKVAWQFNQTLPDSAPRFRIVGVNDSPDWSFIQKEEDRDNSEIKRKVWRGGGEHLWAQTVVDATLRGDKVLVHCGIHHGFSSYKQPIVIDGEFVRFETGRMGNFLKNTLGDRVMTIYLHAIWPPRDGYGGIFVYPANGQIDALFAKLGPSYYPVGFDLKDTPFGQLPGETSVYAQGYPGFTLAEFADGYIFQCPIGQYKGVTPIENFINGTNYETAKRQSPNPSLRKMTIDELNKVIQQDAKMVWWLGRYD
;
A
#
# COMPACT_ATOMS: atom_id res chain seq x y z
N MET A 1 -74.39 -13.38 2.00
CA MET A 1 -73.42 -12.35 2.43
C MET A 1 -72.23 -13.08 3.02
N GLN A 2 -71.21 -13.52 2.27
CA GLN A 2 -70.38 -12.82 1.28
C GLN A 2 -69.68 -11.61 1.90
N TYR A 3 -68.36 -11.73 2.09
CA TYR A 3 -67.24 -10.75 2.09
C TYR A 3 -66.08 -11.41 2.88
N ILE A 4 -65.16 -12.15 2.25
CA ILE A 4 -63.96 -11.73 1.49
C ILE A 4 -62.84 -11.17 2.39
N LEU A 5 -61.71 -11.91 2.32
CA LEU A 5 -60.30 -11.55 2.52
C LEU A 5 -59.96 -10.09 2.88
N LEU A 6 -58.97 -9.92 3.76
CA LEU A 6 -57.63 -9.48 3.33
C LEU A 6 -56.59 -9.72 4.45
N LEU A 7 -55.76 -10.76 4.28
CA LEU A 7 -54.45 -10.83 4.91
C LEU A 7 -53.57 -9.79 4.22
N SER A 8 -53.35 -8.63 4.84
CA SER A 8 -52.28 -7.73 4.45
C SER A 8 -50.96 -8.30 4.97
N LEU A 9 -50.31 -9.13 4.15
CA LEU A 9 -48.86 -9.37 4.23
C LEU A 9 -48.17 -8.03 3.97
N LEU A 10 -47.83 -7.30 5.03
CA LEU A 10 -46.80 -6.28 4.99
C LEU A 10 -45.46 -7.01 4.77
N LEU A 11 -45.12 -7.21 3.50
CA LEU A 11 -43.74 -7.40 3.06
C LEU A 11 -42.97 -6.12 3.42
N LEU A 12 -42.53 -6.03 4.67
CA LEU A 12 -41.38 -5.21 5.04
C LEU A 12 -40.17 -5.84 4.36
N SER A 13 -39.99 -5.55 3.08
CA SER A 13 -38.67 -5.49 2.49
C SER A 13 -37.96 -4.38 3.24
N ALA A 14 -37.29 -4.75 4.34
CA ALA A 14 -36.18 -3.96 4.80
C ALA A 14 -35.21 -3.95 3.62
N CYS A 15 -35.23 -2.89 2.82
CA CYS A 15 -34.09 -2.51 2.02
C CYS A 15 -32.90 -2.56 2.97
N ALA A 16 -32.10 -3.61 2.86
CA ALA A 16 -30.75 -3.58 3.41
C ALA A 16 -30.12 -2.37 2.74
N THR A 17 -30.06 -1.24 3.45
CA THR A 17 -29.29 -0.09 3.02
C THR A 17 -27.92 -0.63 2.72
N ASN A 18 -27.50 -0.54 1.45
CA ASN A 18 -26.22 -1.07 1.01
C ASN A 18 -25.17 -0.17 1.68
N ARG A 19 -24.72 -0.55 2.88
CA ARG A 19 -23.91 0.30 3.79
C ARG A 19 -22.55 0.69 3.20
N HIS A 20 -22.18 0.09 2.07
CA HIS A 20 -20.96 0.35 1.32
C HIS A 20 -21.20 1.18 0.05
N ALA A 21 -22.40 1.71 -0.17
CA ALA A 21 -22.63 2.55 -1.34
C ALA A 21 -21.80 3.85 -1.24
N PRO A 22 -21.10 4.26 -2.31
CA PRO A 22 -20.46 5.56 -2.33
C PRO A 22 -21.50 6.68 -2.15
N PRO A 23 -21.08 7.84 -1.62
CA PRO A 23 -21.95 9.01 -1.59
C PRO A 23 -22.39 9.38 -3.02
N PRO A 24 -23.49 10.13 -3.18
CA PRO A 24 -23.94 10.55 -4.50
C PRO A 24 -22.84 11.26 -5.29
N LEU A 25 -22.74 10.92 -6.57
CA LEU A 25 -21.85 11.62 -7.50
C LEU A 25 -22.32 13.07 -7.66
N ASN A 26 -21.40 14.02 -7.55
CA ASN A 26 -21.67 15.40 -7.88
C ASN A 26 -21.87 15.52 -9.40
N GLU A 27 -23.11 15.68 -9.84
CA GLU A 27 -23.48 15.75 -11.26
C GLU A 27 -22.84 16.93 -12.00
N LYS A 28 -22.34 17.97 -11.30
CA LYS A 28 -21.56 19.04 -11.93
C LYS A 28 -20.14 18.63 -12.27
N LEU A 29 -19.56 17.69 -11.52
CA LEU A 29 -18.19 17.18 -11.74
C LEU A 29 -18.18 16.00 -12.73
N ALA A 30 -19.24 15.20 -12.75
CA ALA A 30 -19.30 13.94 -13.50
C ALA A 30 -18.88 14.06 -14.98
N PRO A 31 -19.36 15.05 -15.77
CA PRO A 31 -18.96 15.16 -17.18
C PRO A 31 -17.46 15.43 -17.35
N ALA A 32 -16.87 16.29 -16.51
CA ALA A 32 -15.46 16.62 -16.59
C ALA A 32 -14.56 15.43 -16.23
N LEU A 33 -14.94 14.68 -15.18
CA LEU A 33 -14.22 13.48 -14.77
C LEU A 33 -14.30 12.37 -15.82
N GLN A 34 -15.50 12.08 -16.34
CA GLN A 34 -15.68 11.08 -17.38
C GLN A 34 -14.93 11.45 -18.67
N ASN A 35 -15.08 12.69 -19.14
CA ASN A 35 -14.36 13.17 -20.32
C ASN A 35 -12.85 13.01 -20.15
N TYR A 36 -12.30 13.35 -18.97
CA TYR A 36 -10.88 13.17 -18.72
C TYR A 36 -10.45 11.70 -18.86
N LEU A 37 -11.21 10.74 -18.30
CA LEU A 37 -10.93 9.31 -18.44
C LEU A 37 -11.05 8.82 -19.89
N ASP A 38 -11.99 9.33 -20.67
CA ASP A 38 -12.17 8.88 -22.05
C ASP A 38 -10.95 9.15 -22.94
N TYR A 39 -10.12 10.16 -22.60
CA TYR A 39 -8.95 10.54 -23.39
C TYR A 39 -7.59 10.26 -22.74
N ASN A 40 -7.51 10.16 -21.41
CA ASN A 40 -6.21 10.18 -20.71
C ASN A 40 -5.91 8.91 -19.90
N LYS A 41 -6.86 7.99 -19.83
CA LYS A 41 -6.73 6.80 -18.98
C LYS A 41 -5.84 5.73 -19.64
N LEU A 42 -5.00 5.08 -18.84
CA LEU A 42 -4.17 3.96 -19.28
C LEU A 42 -4.45 2.72 -18.41
N ALA A 43 -4.15 1.54 -18.94
CA ALA A 43 -4.08 0.34 -18.10
C ALA A 43 -3.01 0.57 -17.00
N PRO A 44 -3.19 0.07 -15.76
CA PRO A 44 -2.32 0.41 -14.64
C PRO A 44 -0.83 0.19 -14.89
N ALA A 45 -0.44 -0.96 -15.44
CA ALA A 45 0.96 -1.24 -15.73
C ALA A 45 1.53 -0.27 -16.77
N ASP A 46 0.78 0.01 -17.83
CA ASP A 46 1.19 0.93 -18.89
C ASP A 46 1.27 2.37 -18.37
N TYR A 47 0.36 2.75 -17.46
CA TYR A 47 0.42 4.03 -16.77
C TYR A 47 1.73 4.18 -15.99
N VAL A 48 2.06 3.23 -15.11
CA VAL A 48 3.31 3.25 -14.33
C VAL A 48 4.52 3.34 -15.23
N LEU A 49 4.58 2.55 -16.31
CA LEU A 49 5.70 2.56 -17.25
C LEU A 49 5.82 3.90 -17.98
N SER A 50 4.71 4.52 -18.36
CA SER A 50 4.72 5.82 -19.04
C SER A 50 5.36 6.91 -18.18
N LYS A 51 5.23 6.83 -16.86
CA LYS A 51 5.80 7.80 -15.92
C LYS A 51 7.33 7.73 -15.82
N PHE A 52 7.93 6.59 -16.17
CA PHE A 52 9.38 6.52 -16.26
C PHE A 52 9.94 7.27 -17.48
N ALA A 53 9.12 7.89 -18.34
CA ALA A 53 9.62 8.75 -19.41
C ALA A 53 10.30 10.02 -18.86
N ASP A 54 9.75 10.59 -17.79
CA ASP A 54 10.15 11.86 -17.19
C ASP A 54 10.50 11.76 -15.70
N HIS A 55 10.30 10.60 -15.08
CA HIS A 55 10.70 10.32 -13.69
C HIS A 55 11.73 9.19 -13.63
N ASP A 56 12.62 9.27 -12.64
CA ASP A 56 13.58 8.19 -12.35
C ASP A 56 13.13 7.34 -11.16
N VAL A 57 12.29 7.89 -10.29
CA VAL A 57 11.70 7.16 -9.16
C VAL A 57 10.19 7.28 -9.21
N VAL A 58 9.52 6.14 -9.36
CA VAL A 58 8.05 6.05 -9.29
C VAL A 58 7.70 5.26 -8.04
N ILE A 59 7.00 5.91 -7.11
CA ILE A 59 6.54 5.31 -5.86
C ILE A 59 5.10 4.86 -6.01
N LEU A 60 4.82 3.59 -5.76
CA LEU A 60 3.47 3.06 -5.66
C LEU A 60 3.10 2.89 -4.18
N GLY A 61 2.24 3.78 -3.69
CA GLY A 61 1.80 3.81 -2.30
C GLY A 61 0.54 2.97 -2.08
N GLU A 62 0.65 1.89 -1.30
CA GLU A 62 -0.48 0.97 -1.00
C GLU A 62 -1.09 1.15 0.40
N PHE A 63 -2.27 0.57 0.62
CA PHE A 63 -2.91 0.43 1.94
C PHE A 63 -2.49 -0.85 2.70
N HIS A 64 -1.74 -1.73 2.03
CA HIS A 64 -1.37 -3.10 2.44
C HIS A 64 -2.47 -4.15 2.27
N ARG A 65 -2.04 -5.41 2.09
CA ARG A 65 -2.87 -6.63 2.14
C ARG A 65 -3.99 -6.72 1.09
N ILE A 66 -3.94 -5.87 0.07
CA ILE A 66 -4.83 -5.91 -1.09
C ILE A 66 -4.16 -6.72 -2.19
N LYS A 67 -4.64 -7.94 -2.42
CA LYS A 67 -4.09 -8.89 -3.39
C LYS A 67 -3.86 -8.27 -4.77
N GLN A 68 -4.83 -7.50 -5.27
CA GLN A 68 -4.77 -6.85 -6.58
C GLN A 68 -3.63 -5.84 -6.73
N ASN A 69 -3.16 -5.24 -5.64
CA ASN A 69 -2.00 -4.34 -5.68
C ASN A 69 -0.71 -5.15 -5.88
N LEU A 70 -0.61 -6.32 -5.24
CA LEU A 70 0.54 -7.22 -5.38
C LEU A 70 0.60 -7.87 -6.76
N GLU A 71 -0.55 -8.26 -7.30
CA GLU A 71 -0.65 -8.79 -8.67
C GLU A 71 -0.20 -7.75 -9.72
N LEU A 72 -0.44 -6.45 -9.49
CA LEU A 72 0.11 -5.39 -10.34
C LEU A 72 1.64 -5.34 -10.29
N TYR A 73 2.27 -5.49 -9.12
CA TYR A 73 3.73 -5.58 -9.05
C TYR A 73 4.28 -6.81 -9.77
N HIS A 74 3.60 -7.95 -9.68
CA HIS A 74 3.98 -9.16 -10.43
C HIS A 74 3.98 -8.90 -11.94
N GLU A 75 2.96 -8.20 -12.45
CA GLU A 75 2.89 -7.79 -13.86
C GLU A 75 3.98 -6.76 -14.24
N LEU A 76 4.29 -5.83 -13.34
CA LEU A 76 5.25 -4.76 -13.57
C LEU A 76 6.69 -5.26 -13.69
N ILE A 77 7.12 -6.27 -12.93
CA ILE A 77 8.52 -6.74 -12.91
C ILE A 77 9.11 -6.96 -14.33
N PRO A 78 8.54 -7.84 -15.18
CA PRO A 78 9.08 -8.05 -16.53
C PRO A 78 8.94 -6.81 -17.41
N LYS A 79 7.84 -6.07 -17.30
CA LYS A 79 7.57 -4.89 -18.14
C LYS A 79 8.52 -3.73 -17.81
N CYS A 80 8.81 -3.50 -16.53
CA CYS A 80 9.79 -2.53 -16.05
C CYS A 80 11.16 -2.84 -16.64
N TYR A 81 11.61 -4.10 -16.57
CA TYR A 81 12.91 -4.48 -17.11
C TYR A 81 13.01 -4.20 -18.61
N MET A 82 11.97 -4.56 -19.38
CA MET A 82 11.92 -4.30 -20.84
C MET A 82 11.96 -2.80 -21.17
N ASN A 83 11.55 -1.94 -20.24
CA ASN A 83 11.59 -0.47 -20.37
C ASN A 83 12.78 0.17 -19.64
N GLY A 84 13.82 -0.61 -19.32
CA GLY A 84 15.07 -0.10 -18.71
C GLY A 84 14.99 0.18 -17.21
N VAL A 85 13.87 -0.15 -16.55
CA VAL A 85 13.70 -0.04 -15.10
C VAL A 85 14.05 -1.39 -14.46
N ARG A 86 15.23 -1.48 -13.82
CA ARG A 86 15.79 -2.76 -13.35
C ARG A 86 15.87 -2.89 -11.83
N VAL A 87 15.47 -1.86 -11.10
CA VAL A 87 15.54 -1.85 -9.63
C VAL A 87 14.13 -1.72 -9.06
N PHE A 88 13.77 -2.68 -8.22
CA PHE A 88 12.56 -2.68 -7.41
C PHE A 88 12.93 -2.51 -5.94
N ALA A 89 12.59 -1.37 -5.36
CA ALA A 89 12.84 -1.08 -3.96
C ALA A 89 11.57 -1.36 -3.14
N THR A 90 11.67 -2.12 -2.05
CA THR A 90 10.48 -2.56 -1.28
C THR A 90 10.63 -2.38 0.22
N GLU A 91 9.57 -1.87 0.85
CA GLU A 91 9.41 -1.80 2.31
C GLU A 91 9.37 -3.19 2.95
N PHE A 92 8.98 -4.22 2.21
CA PHE A 92 8.72 -5.57 2.73
C PHE A 92 9.97 -6.46 2.74
N ALA A 93 11.16 -5.83 2.73
CA ALA A 93 12.44 -6.47 2.97
C ALA A 93 13.42 -5.50 3.63
N ARG A 94 14.35 -6.03 4.43
CA ARG A 94 15.33 -5.23 5.17
C ARG A 94 16.59 -4.99 4.34
N ARG A 95 17.22 -3.84 4.51
CA ARG A 95 18.52 -3.53 3.87
C ARG A 95 19.60 -4.53 4.24
N GLU A 96 19.62 -5.01 5.49
CA GLU A 96 20.63 -5.98 5.93
C GLU A 96 20.46 -7.38 5.32
N ASP A 97 19.26 -7.68 4.80
CA ASP A 97 18.98 -8.95 4.12
C ASP A 97 19.38 -8.89 2.63
N GLN A 98 19.99 -7.80 2.13
CA GLN A 98 20.38 -7.70 0.73
C GLN A 98 21.20 -8.90 0.22
N PRO A 99 22.19 -9.45 0.96
CA PRO A 99 22.89 -10.65 0.54
C PRO A 99 21.98 -11.88 0.39
N LEU A 100 20.94 -12.00 1.22
CA LEU A 100 19.95 -13.07 1.12
C LEU A 100 19.07 -12.89 -0.13
N ILE A 101 18.64 -11.66 -0.41
CA ILE A 101 17.85 -11.31 -1.60
C ILE A 101 18.68 -11.59 -2.87
N ASP A 102 19.93 -11.15 -2.92
CA ASP A 102 20.81 -11.36 -4.07
C ASP A 102 21.06 -12.85 -4.31
N ARG A 103 21.27 -13.63 -3.23
CA ARG A 103 21.41 -15.09 -3.30
C ARG A 103 20.14 -15.76 -3.84
N LEU A 104 18.97 -15.34 -3.35
CA LEU A 104 17.69 -15.88 -3.80
C LEU A 104 17.47 -15.64 -5.30
N LEU A 105 17.71 -14.41 -5.77
CA LEU A 105 17.45 -14.03 -7.16
C LEU A 105 18.46 -14.59 -8.17
N SER A 106 19.67 -14.92 -7.72
CA SER A 106 20.73 -15.51 -8.56
C SER A 106 20.83 -17.04 -8.48
N GLY A 107 20.07 -17.68 -7.59
CA GLY A 107 20.09 -19.12 -7.40
C GLY A 107 19.69 -19.89 -8.66
N ALA A 108 20.33 -21.03 -8.90
CA ALA A 108 20.01 -21.92 -10.02
C ALA A 108 18.60 -22.56 -9.89
N ALA A 109 18.09 -22.67 -8.67
CA ALA A 109 16.73 -23.09 -8.36
C ALA A 109 16.12 -22.08 -7.38
N TYR A 110 14.80 -21.92 -7.43
CA TYR A 110 14.09 -21.03 -6.53
C TYR A 110 14.02 -21.62 -5.11
N ASP A 111 14.48 -20.85 -4.13
CA ASP A 111 14.43 -21.21 -2.72
C ASP A 111 13.26 -20.48 -2.02
N GLU A 112 12.10 -21.14 -2.01
CA GLU A 112 10.89 -20.64 -1.34
C GLU A 112 11.11 -20.45 0.18
N ALA A 113 11.94 -21.29 0.82
CA ALA A 113 12.20 -21.17 2.25
C ALA A 113 12.99 -19.89 2.56
N LEU A 114 13.99 -19.58 1.73
CA LEU A 114 14.74 -18.32 1.83
C LEU A 114 13.86 -17.09 1.56
N ALA A 115 12.95 -17.14 0.59
CA ALA A 115 12.02 -16.04 0.34
C ALA A 115 11.12 -15.76 1.56
N ARG A 116 10.65 -16.83 2.23
CA ARG A 116 9.90 -16.73 3.48
C ARG A 116 10.76 -16.22 4.63
N GLU A 117 12.03 -16.62 4.72
CA GLU A 117 12.98 -16.13 5.71
C GLU A 117 13.18 -14.61 5.59
N ILE A 118 13.42 -14.11 4.37
CA ILE A 118 13.56 -12.66 4.11
C ILE A 118 12.30 -11.89 4.55
N THR A 119 11.12 -12.43 4.24
CA THR A 119 9.85 -11.82 4.62
C THR A 119 9.64 -11.84 6.14
N PHE A 120 9.91 -12.98 6.78
CA PHE A 120 9.80 -13.15 8.23
C PHE A 120 10.74 -12.22 9.00
N ASN A 121 11.96 -12.07 8.48
CA ASN A 121 12.99 -11.19 9.02
C ASN A 121 12.55 -9.73 9.04
N GLN A 122 11.79 -9.27 8.02
CA GLN A 122 11.22 -7.92 7.97
C GLN A 122 10.15 -7.72 9.04
N LEU A 123 9.15 -8.60 9.12
CA LEU A 123 8.11 -8.56 10.14
C LEU A 123 7.52 -9.97 10.34
N PRO A 124 7.68 -10.59 11.53
CA PRO A 124 7.32 -12.00 11.75
C PRO A 124 5.87 -12.41 11.48
N PHE A 125 4.94 -11.44 11.41
CA PHE A 125 3.52 -11.69 11.17
C PHE A 125 3.07 -11.33 9.75
N TRP A 126 3.99 -10.98 8.86
CA TRP A 126 3.71 -10.62 7.46
C TRP A 126 3.75 -11.82 6.51
N GLY A 127 3.21 -12.96 6.97
CA GLY A 127 3.26 -14.25 6.26
C GLY A 127 2.24 -14.36 5.13
N PHE A 128 2.42 -13.59 4.06
CA PHE A 128 1.48 -13.50 2.95
C PHE A 128 2.12 -13.89 1.61
N GLN A 129 1.46 -14.78 0.87
CA GLN A 129 2.04 -15.41 -0.32
C GLN A 129 2.35 -14.40 -1.42
N GLU A 130 1.48 -13.41 -1.68
CA GLU A 130 1.67 -12.47 -2.78
C GLU A 130 2.89 -11.56 -2.59
N TYR A 131 3.29 -11.26 -1.35
CA TYR A 131 4.52 -10.54 -1.05
C TYR A 131 5.76 -11.43 -1.29
N VAL A 132 5.71 -12.71 -0.88
CA VAL A 132 6.77 -13.69 -1.16
C VAL A 132 6.93 -13.93 -2.67
N ASP A 133 5.80 -13.96 -3.40
CA ASP A 133 5.78 -14.20 -4.85
C ASP A 133 6.48 -13.10 -5.65
N ILE A 134 6.65 -11.88 -5.12
CA ILE A 134 7.46 -10.83 -5.76
C ILE A 134 8.88 -11.34 -6.03
N PHE A 135 9.50 -12.00 -5.06
CA PHE A 135 10.84 -12.58 -5.24
C PHE A 135 10.83 -13.71 -6.28
N LYS A 136 9.78 -14.55 -6.25
CA LYS A 136 9.60 -15.65 -7.20
C LYS A 136 9.49 -15.15 -8.63
N VAL A 137 8.65 -14.15 -8.87
CA VAL A 137 8.44 -13.55 -10.19
C VAL A 137 9.73 -12.92 -10.70
N ALA A 138 10.46 -12.17 -9.85
CA ALA A 138 11.76 -11.62 -10.21
C ALA A 138 12.81 -12.69 -10.52
N TRP A 139 12.88 -13.76 -9.72
CA TRP A 139 13.76 -14.90 -9.97
C TRP A 139 13.41 -15.58 -11.30
N GLN A 140 12.13 -15.93 -11.52
CA GLN A 140 11.65 -16.57 -12.74
C GLN A 140 11.99 -15.73 -13.97
N PHE A 141 11.75 -14.43 -13.90
CA PHE A 141 12.08 -13.52 -14.98
C PHE A 141 13.60 -13.48 -15.23
N ASN A 142 14.42 -13.37 -14.17
CA ASN A 142 15.87 -13.38 -14.31
C ASN A 142 16.39 -14.66 -14.98
N GLN A 143 15.77 -15.82 -14.76
CA GLN A 143 16.15 -17.08 -15.44
C GLN A 143 15.91 -17.04 -16.95
N THR A 144 15.06 -16.15 -17.46
CA THR A 144 14.81 -15.99 -18.90
C THR A 144 15.87 -15.13 -19.59
N LEU A 145 16.67 -14.38 -18.82
CA LEU A 145 17.64 -13.44 -19.36
C LEU A 145 18.97 -14.16 -19.70
N PRO A 146 19.67 -13.74 -20.77
CA PRO A 146 21.03 -14.19 -21.05
C PRO A 146 21.99 -13.92 -19.89
N ASP A 147 23.05 -14.72 -19.76
CA ASP A 147 24.03 -14.57 -18.67
C ASP A 147 24.77 -13.23 -18.67
N SER A 148 24.95 -12.64 -19.85
CA SER A 148 25.57 -11.33 -20.00
C SER A 148 24.62 -10.16 -19.75
N ALA A 149 23.30 -10.41 -19.64
CA ALA A 149 22.33 -9.36 -19.44
C ALA A 149 22.34 -8.89 -17.97
N PRO A 150 22.20 -7.58 -17.70
CA PRO A 150 22.01 -7.10 -16.34
C PRO A 150 20.77 -7.77 -15.75
N ARG A 151 20.80 -8.19 -14.50
CA ARG A 151 19.64 -8.83 -13.86
C ARG A 151 18.68 -7.77 -13.29
N PHE A 152 17.40 -8.13 -13.17
CA PHE A 152 16.45 -7.39 -12.36
C PHE A 152 16.80 -7.56 -10.88
N ARG A 153 16.80 -6.46 -10.13
CA ARG A 153 17.22 -6.41 -8.73
C ARG A 153 16.05 -6.03 -7.84
N ILE A 154 15.91 -6.75 -6.73
CA ILE A 154 15.08 -6.31 -5.60
C ILE A 154 16.02 -5.76 -4.53
N VAL A 155 15.66 -4.61 -3.97
CA VAL A 155 16.38 -3.96 -2.88
C VAL A 155 15.44 -3.76 -1.71
N GLY A 156 15.75 -4.34 -0.56
CA GLY A 156 15.02 -4.07 0.68
C GLY A 156 15.39 -2.68 1.20
N VAL A 157 14.41 -1.83 1.52
CA VAL A 157 14.71 -0.47 2.05
C VAL A 157 14.55 -0.37 3.56
N ASN A 158 13.81 -1.31 4.16
CA ASN A 158 13.43 -1.26 5.56
C ASN A 158 14.63 -1.42 6.50
N ASP A 159 14.49 -0.92 7.72
CA ASP A 159 15.42 -1.14 8.81
C ASP A 159 15.19 -2.50 9.48
N SER A 160 16.02 -2.78 10.47
CA SER A 160 15.92 -3.96 11.33
C SER A 160 15.61 -3.55 12.77
N PRO A 161 14.38 -3.05 13.03
CA PRO A 161 14.00 -2.68 14.38
C PRO A 161 14.05 -3.89 15.32
N ASP A 162 14.64 -3.70 16.50
CA ASP A 162 14.67 -4.72 17.55
C ASP A 162 13.49 -4.51 18.51
N TRP A 163 12.39 -5.19 18.22
CA TRP A 163 11.17 -5.07 19.00
C TRP A 163 11.27 -5.70 20.39
N SER A 164 12.35 -6.42 20.69
CA SER A 164 12.58 -7.00 22.02
C SER A 164 12.75 -5.92 23.11
N PHE A 165 13.02 -4.66 22.75
CA PHE A 165 13.04 -3.56 23.73
C PHE A 165 11.65 -3.10 24.18
N ILE A 166 10.60 -3.37 23.41
CA ILE A 166 9.20 -3.10 23.79
C ILE A 166 8.75 -4.24 24.69
N GLN A 167 8.46 -3.99 25.97
CA GLN A 167 8.05 -5.03 26.94
C GLN A 167 6.57 -4.91 27.32
N LYS A 168 6.04 -3.68 27.31
CA LYS A 168 4.63 -3.36 27.57
C LYS A 168 4.09 -2.41 26.50
N GLU A 169 2.77 -2.23 26.46
CA GLU A 169 2.14 -1.36 25.45
C GLU A 169 2.60 0.10 25.58
N GLU A 170 2.82 0.58 26.80
CA GLU A 170 3.22 1.96 27.09
C GLU A 170 4.64 2.28 26.60
N ASP A 171 5.48 1.26 26.39
CA ASP A 171 6.85 1.43 25.89
C ASP A 171 6.88 1.96 24.44
N ARG A 172 5.76 1.83 23.70
CA ARG A 172 5.65 2.29 22.31
C ARG A 172 5.74 3.80 22.17
N ASP A 173 5.34 4.52 23.20
CA ASP A 173 5.36 5.98 23.24
C ASP A 173 6.62 6.52 23.95
N ASN A 174 7.46 5.63 24.50
CA ASN A 174 8.69 6.01 25.18
C ASN A 174 9.83 6.28 24.18
N SER A 175 10.24 7.55 24.07
CA SER A 175 11.29 7.97 23.13
C SER A 175 12.65 7.28 23.33
N GLU A 176 13.04 6.95 24.56
CA GLU A 176 14.32 6.27 24.83
C GLU A 176 14.28 4.81 24.37
N ILE A 177 13.17 4.11 24.62
CA ILE A 177 12.99 2.75 24.15
C ILE A 177 12.92 2.72 22.63
N LYS A 178 12.20 3.66 22.00
CA LYS A 178 12.17 3.77 20.54
C LYS A 178 13.55 4.00 19.93
N ARG A 179 14.43 4.79 20.57
CA ARG A 179 15.83 4.92 20.11
C ARG A 179 16.59 3.59 20.15
N LYS A 180 16.35 2.74 21.15
CA LYS A 180 16.95 1.39 21.26
C LYS A 180 16.39 0.42 20.21
N VAL A 181 15.09 0.48 19.94
CA VAL A 181 14.44 -0.32 18.88
C VAL A 181 15.05 0.00 17.52
N TRP A 182 15.09 1.28 17.14
CA TRP A 182 15.47 1.69 15.79
C TRP A 182 16.97 1.84 15.57
N ARG A 183 17.78 2.04 16.63
CA ARG A 183 19.25 2.13 16.57
C ARG A 183 19.78 3.15 15.55
N GLY A 184 19.10 4.29 15.43
CA GLY A 184 19.42 5.32 14.43
C GLY A 184 18.84 5.06 13.03
N GLY A 185 18.12 3.95 12.83
CA GLY A 185 17.31 3.70 11.65
C GLY A 185 16.19 4.71 11.46
N GLY A 186 15.60 4.69 10.27
CA GLY A 186 14.49 5.53 9.87
C GLY A 186 14.42 5.70 8.36
N GLU A 187 13.32 6.29 7.91
CA GLU A 187 12.98 6.42 6.49
C GLU A 187 13.97 7.26 5.68
N HIS A 188 14.81 8.09 6.32
CA HIS A 188 15.93 8.76 5.66
C HIS A 188 16.94 7.78 5.06
N LEU A 189 17.18 6.64 5.71
CA LEU A 189 18.06 5.59 5.19
C LEU A 189 17.37 4.72 4.12
N TRP A 190 16.04 4.63 4.17
CA TRP A 190 15.25 3.98 3.12
C TRP A 190 15.37 4.80 1.84
N ALA A 191 15.19 6.12 1.97
CA ALA A 191 15.38 7.07 0.88
C ALA A 191 16.82 7.03 0.34
N GLN A 192 17.83 7.01 1.22
CA GLN A 192 19.24 6.91 0.80
C GLN A 192 19.49 5.69 -0.10
N THR A 193 18.88 4.55 0.20
CA THR A 193 19.02 3.33 -0.60
C THR A 193 18.51 3.51 -2.03
N VAL A 194 17.38 4.20 -2.19
CA VAL A 194 16.80 4.53 -3.49
C VAL A 194 17.59 5.63 -4.21
N VAL A 195 18.06 6.65 -3.47
CA VAL A 195 18.94 7.71 -4.00
C VAL A 195 20.22 7.10 -4.55
N ASP A 196 20.88 6.20 -3.83
CA ASP A 196 22.13 5.56 -4.26
C ASP A 196 21.95 4.77 -5.55
N ALA A 197 20.81 4.08 -5.73
CA ALA A 197 20.47 3.44 -7.01
C ALA A 197 20.28 4.48 -8.11
N THR A 198 19.51 5.53 -7.83
CA THR A 198 19.20 6.59 -8.80
C THR A 198 20.45 7.34 -9.27
N LEU A 199 21.40 7.60 -8.37
CA LEU A 199 22.67 8.29 -8.68
C LEU A 199 23.65 7.42 -9.48
N ARG A 200 23.48 6.09 -9.47
CA ARG A 200 24.19 5.18 -10.40
C ARG A 200 23.56 5.15 -11.80
N GLY A 201 22.46 5.87 -12.01
CA GLY A 201 21.73 5.92 -13.28
C GLY A 201 20.61 4.89 -13.39
N ASP A 202 20.25 4.19 -12.31
CA ASP A 202 19.10 3.28 -12.31
C ASP A 202 17.79 4.08 -12.22
N LYS A 203 16.76 3.60 -12.92
CA LYS A 203 15.37 3.94 -12.62
C LYS A 203 14.81 2.95 -11.60
N VAL A 204 14.04 3.45 -10.64
CA VAL A 204 13.59 2.69 -9.47
C VAL A 204 12.08 2.70 -9.36
N LEU A 205 11.47 1.51 -9.37
CA LEU A 205 10.10 1.30 -8.92
C LEU A 205 10.10 1.06 -7.41
N VAL A 206 9.35 1.86 -6.65
CA VAL A 206 9.29 1.75 -5.19
C VAL A 206 7.93 1.20 -4.76
N HIS A 207 7.94 0.19 -3.89
CA HIS A 207 6.78 -0.46 -3.28
C HIS A 207 6.77 -0.22 -1.77
N CYS A 208 5.79 0.55 -1.30
CA CYS A 208 5.63 0.82 0.13
C CYS A 208 4.19 1.17 0.48
N GLY A 209 3.87 1.18 1.77
CA GLY A 209 2.67 1.82 2.28
C GLY A 209 2.63 3.31 1.91
N ILE A 210 1.43 3.83 1.63
CA ILE A 210 1.27 5.23 1.19
C ILE A 210 1.84 6.24 2.20
N HIS A 211 1.82 5.94 3.50
CA HIS A 211 2.42 6.82 4.50
C HIS A 211 3.92 7.01 4.33
N HIS A 212 4.63 6.01 3.82
CA HIS A 212 6.05 6.10 3.49
C HIS A 212 6.29 6.80 2.14
N GLY A 213 5.34 6.64 1.23
CA GLY A 213 5.47 7.07 -0.16
C GLY A 213 5.16 8.53 -0.45
N PHE A 214 4.72 9.32 0.53
CA PHE A 214 4.40 10.74 0.34
C PHE A 214 5.62 11.55 -0.08
N SER A 215 5.65 12.00 -1.34
CA SER A 215 6.76 12.77 -1.91
C SER A 215 6.60 14.28 -1.70
N SER A 216 5.55 14.86 -2.26
CA SER A 216 5.22 16.29 -2.11
C SER A 216 4.30 16.54 -0.91
N TYR A 217 3.36 15.62 -0.66
CA TYR A 217 2.45 15.66 0.49
C TYR A 217 3.21 15.51 1.82
N LYS A 218 2.77 16.20 2.86
CA LYS A 218 3.28 16.05 4.23
C LYS A 218 2.15 15.59 5.14
N GLN A 219 2.31 14.43 5.74
CA GLN A 219 1.25 13.83 6.53
C GLN A 219 0.93 14.66 7.79
N PRO A 220 -0.34 14.96 8.08
CA PRO A 220 -0.72 15.66 9.30
C PRO A 220 -0.61 14.74 10.52
N ILE A 221 -0.01 15.28 11.58
CA ILE A 221 -0.07 14.75 12.93
C ILE A 221 -1.25 15.42 13.62
N VAL A 222 -2.20 14.58 14.03
CA VAL A 222 -3.47 15.00 14.63
C VAL A 222 -3.57 14.38 16.02
N ILE A 223 -3.85 15.19 17.03
CA ILE A 223 -4.02 14.77 18.42
C ILE A 223 -5.39 15.28 18.86
N ASP A 224 -6.22 14.38 19.40
CA ASP A 224 -7.58 14.70 19.86
C ASP A 224 -8.43 15.41 18.79
N GLY A 225 -8.28 15.02 17.53
CA GLY A 225 -9.00 15.58 16.38
C GLY A 225 -8.41 16.88 15.82
N GLU A 226 -7.42 17.48 16.48
CA GLU A 226 -6.84 18.76 16.10
C GLU A 226 -5.48 18.62 15.41
N PHE A 227 -5.27 19.43 14.36
CA PHE A 227 -4.00 19.49 13.65
C PHE A 227 -2.92 20.08 14.54
N VAL A 228 -1.82 19.35 14.71
CA VAL A 228 -0.67 19.80 15.52
C VAL A 228 0.46 20.31 14.65
N ARG A 229 0.88 19.48 13.68
CA ARG A 229 2.00 19.76 12.77
C ARG A 229 1.99 18.78 11.61
N PHE A 230 2.85 19.03 10.62
CA PHE A 230 3.17 18.03 9.61
C PHE A 230 4.29 17.10 10.08
N GLU A 231 4.20 15.84 9.65
CA GLU A 231 5.30 14.89 9.63
C GLU A 231 6.24 15.23 8.48
N THR A 232 7.55 15.13 8.73
CA THR A 232 8.59 15.49 7.76
C THR A 232 9.59 14.36 7.52
N GLY A 233 9.45 13.25 8.25
CA GLY A 233 10.33 12.10 8.19
C GLY A 233 9.86 10.96 7.28
N ARG A 234 9.04 11.23 6.25
CA ARG A 234 8.62 10.19 5.29
C ARG A 234 9.65 9.99 4.18
N MET A 235 9.84 8.74 3.76
CA MET A 235 10.81 8.34 2.72
C MET A 235 10.59 9.15 1.43
N GLY A 236 9.35 9.25 0.97
CA GLY A 236 9.02 10.03 -0.22
C GLY A 236 9.46 11.49 -0.11
N ASN A 237 9.29 12.14 1.06
CA ASN A 237 9.70 13.53 1.25
C ASN A 237 11.23 13.66 1.17
N PHE A 238 11.98 12.73 1.77
CA PHE A 238 13.43 12.69 1.63
C PHE A 238 13.88 12.49 0.18
N LEU A 239 13.20 11.63 -0.57
CA LEU A 239 13.45 11.41 -2.00
C LEU A 239 13.21 12.69 -2.79
N LYS A 240 12.04 13.33 -2.62
CA LYS A 240 11.69 14.58 -3.30
C LYS A 240 12.69 15.70 -2.97
N ASN A 241 13.10 15.83 -1.72
CA ASN A 241 14.10 16.82 -1.30
C ASN A 241 15.48 16.61 -1.97
N THR A 242 15.84 15.37 -2.28
CA THR A 242 17.16 15.02 -2.82
C THR A 242 17.18 15.00 -4.35
N LEU A 243 16.13 14.45 -4.96
CA LEU A 243 16.05 14.15 -6.39
C LEU A 243 15.10 15.11 -7.16
N GLY A 244 14.35 15.96 -6.46
CA GLY A 244 13.48 16.97 -7.05
C GLY A 244 12.34 16.34 -7.86
N ASP A 245 12.09 16.89 -9.05
CA ASP A 245 11.00 16.45 -9.94
C ASP A 245 11.20 15.09 -10.59
N ARG A 246 12.34 14.43 -10.34
CA ARG A 246 12.59 13.05 -10.78
C ARG A 246 11.80 12.00 -9.99
N VAL A 247 11.09 12.42 -8.94
CA VAL A 247 10.31 11.56 -8.03
C VAL A 247 8.84 11.89 -8.12
N MET A 248 8.01 10.86 -8.27
CA MET A 248 6.57 10.97 -8.15
C MET A 248 5.95 9.85 -7.32
N THR A 249 4.76 10.14 -6.77
CA THR A 249 3.94 9.21 -6.00
C THR A 249 2.64 8.92 -6.74
N ILE A 250 2.38 7.64 -6.99
CA ILE A 250 1.10 7.12 -7.46
C ILE A 250 0.41 6.44 -6.29
N TYR A 251 -0.81 6.87 -5.99
CA TYR A 251 -1.62 6.21 -4.98
C TYR A 251 -2.42 5.05 -5.58
N LEU A 252 -2.36 3.89 -4.92
CA LEU A 252 -3.23 2.76 -5.22
C LEU A 252 -4.52 2.93 -4.41
N HIS A 253 -5.63 3.14 -5.12
CA HIS A 253 -6.94 3.45 -4.55
C HIS A 253 -7.30 2.56 -3.34
N ALA A 254 -7.55 3.18 -2.20
CA ALA A 254 -8.06 2.51 -1.01
C ALA A 254 -8.77 3.51 -0.10
N ILE A 255 -9.34 2.98 0.98
CA ILE A 255 -9.99 3.77 2.04
C ILE A 255 -8.99 4.67 2.78
N TRP A 256 -9.49 5.78 3.32
CA TRP A 256 -8.71 6.78 4.05
C TRP A 256 -9.15 6.90 5.51
N PRO A 257 -8.24 7.22 6.45
CA PRO A 257 -8.61 7.54 7.83
C PRO A 257 -9.59 8.74 7.89
N PRO A 258 -10.59 8.72 8.78
CA PRO A 258 -11.57 9.78 8.92
C PRO A 258 -10.94 11.07 9.44
N ARG A 259 -11.68 12.18 9.32
CA ARG A 259 -11.23 13.51 9.71
C ARG A 259 -10.81 13.63 11.17
N ASP A 260 -11.47 12.92 12.08
CA ASP A 260 -11.25 13.00 13.52
C ASP A 260 -10.02 12.21 14.01
N GLY A 261 -9.40 11.39 13.15
CA GLY A 261 -8.10 10.80 13.42
C GLY A 261 -7.90 9.41 12.81
N TYR A 262 -6.75 8.80 13.11
CA TYR A 262 -6.34 7.52 12.52
C TYR A 262 -7.03 6.29 13.13
N GLY A 263 -7.75 6.44 14.25
CA GLY A 263 -8.41 5.35 14.95
C GLY A 263 -9.90 5.18 14.63
N GLY A 264 -10.48 6.11 13.88
CA GLY A 264 -11.90 6.10 13.57
C GLY A 264 -12.27 5.21 12.38
N ILE A 265 -13.52 5.33 11.97
CA ILE A 265 -14.06 4.61 10.82
C ILE A 265 -13.56 5.23 9.52
N PHE A 266 -12.89 4.43 8.69
CA PHE A 266 -12.39 4.83 7.39
C PHE A 266 -13.48 5.39 6.47
N VAL A 267 -13.06 6.32 5.62
CA VAL A 267 -13.90 7.05 4.65
C VAL A 267 -13.40 6.82 3.22
N TYR A 268 -14.23 7.13 2.23
CA TYR A 268 -13.78 7.08 0.84
C TYR A 268 -12.74 8.19 0.59
N PRO A 269 -11.73 7.92 -0.24
CA PRO A 269 -10.86 8.97 -0.73
C PRO A 269 -11.67 9.99 -1.53
N ALA A 270 -11.19 11.23 -1.60
CA ALA A 270 -11.77 12.26 -2.45
C ALA A 270 -13.30 12.48 -2.24
N ASN A 271 -13.76 12.38 -0.97
CA ASN A 271 -15.17 12.44 -0.58
C ASN A 271 -16.07 11.43 -1.34
N GLY A 272 -15.51 10.30 -1.79
CA GLY A 272 -16.21 9.24 -2.53
C GLY A 272 -16.61 9.55 -3.96
N GLN A 273 -16.14 10.66 -4.53
CA GLN A 273 -16.50 11.05 -5.91
C GLN A 273 -15.90 10.10 -6.96
N ILE A 274 -14.73 9.52 -6.69
CA ILE A 274 -14.09 8.52 -7.57
C ILE A 274 -14.94 7.25 -7.61
N ASP A 275 -15.27 6.70 -6.44
CA ASP A 275 -16.09 5.50 -6.30
C ASP A 275 -17.49 5.67 -6.92
N ALA A 276 -18.14 6.82 -6.67
CA ALA A 276 -19.44 7.13 -7.23
C ALA A 276 -19.42 7.21 -8.77
N LEU A 277 -18.34 7.76 -9.34
CA LEU A 277 -18.14 7.81 -10.78
C LEU A 277 -17.96 6.39 -11.36
N PHE A 278 -17.05 5.57 -10.82
CA PHE A 278 -16.83 4.23 -11.34
C PHE A 278 -18.03 3.29 -11.14
N ALA A 279 -18.83 3.51 -10.08
CA ALA A 279 -20.12 2.83 -9.93
C ALA A 279 -21.11 3.19 -11.06
N LYS A 280 -21.12 4.45 -11.53
CA LYS A 280 -21.94 4.91 -12.66
C LYS A 280 -21.43 4.41 -14.01
N LEU A 281 -20.12 4.41 -14.22
CA LEU A 281 -19.49 4.03 -15.50
C LEU A 281 -19.41 2.51 -15.70
N GLY A 282 -19.26 1.75 -14.62
CA GLY A 282 -19.20 0.30 -14.62
C GLY A 282 -17.83 -0.29 -14.97
N PRO A 283 -17.73 -1.64 -15.00
CA PRO A 283 -16.46 -2.37 -15.06
C PRO A 283 -15.64 -2.19 -16.34
N SER A 284 -16.20 -1.64 -17.42
CA SER A 284 -15.43 -1.38 -18.65
C SER A 284 -14.46 -0.20 -18.50
N TYR A 285 -14.53 0.55 -17.40
CA TYR A 285 -13.66 1.71 -17.13
C TYR A 285 -12.49 1.41 -16.19
N TYR A 286 -12.39 0.22 -15.61
CA TYR A 286 -11.32 -0.17 -14.70
C TYR A 286 -10.85 -1.62 -14.94
N PRO A 287 -9.61 -1.98 -14.57
CA PRO A 287 -8.63 -1.20 -13.83
C PRO A 287 -7.98 -0.09 -14.67
N VAL A 288 -7.56 1.00 -14.02
CA VAL A 288 -7.09 2.20 -14.73
C VAL A 288 -6.11 3.04 -13.92
N GLY A 289 -5.15 3.66 -14.60
CA GLY A 289 -4.23 4.67 -14.06
C GLY A 289 -4.34 6.01 -14.79
N PHE A 290 -4.17 7.12 -14.06
CA PHE A 290 -4.24 8.48 -14.61
C PHE A 290 -3.54 9.52 -13.72
N ASP A 291 -3.13 10.63 -14.31
CA ASP A 291 -2.49 11.75 -13.61
C ASP A 291 -3.49 12.62 -12.83
N LEU A 292 -3.02 13.22 -11.73
CA LEU A 292 -3.81 14.11 -10.87
C LEU A 292 -3.50 15.59 -11.10
N LYS A 293 -2.23 15.94 -11.30
CA LYS A 293 -1.82 17.34 -11.46
C LYS A 293 -2.48 17.98 -12.68
N ASP A 294 -3.09 19.16 -12.48
CA ASP A 294 -3.78 19.93 -13.51
C ASP A 294 -4.97 19.18 -14.17
N THR A 295 -5.61 18.25 -13.45
CA THR A 295 -6.75 17.45 -13.95
C THR A 295 -8.01 17.61 -13.11
N PRO A 296 -9.21 17.32 -13.65
CA PRO A 296 -10.45 17.33 -12.88
C PRO A 296 -10.42 16.38 -11.66
N PHE A 297 -9.68 15.27 -11.74
CA PHE A 297 -9.49 14.37 -10.60
C PHE A 297 -8.61 14.98 -9.53
N GLY A 298 -7.54 15.67 -9.92
CA GLY A 298 -6.68 16.39 -8.99
C GLY A 298 -7.41 17.41 -8.14
N GLN A 299 -8.44 18.04 -8.69
CA GLN A 299 -9.26 19.07 -8.01
C GLN A 299 -10.30 18.49 -7.04
N LEU A 300 -10.41 17.16 -6.92
CA LEU A 300 -11.39 16.57 -6.00
C LEU A 300 -11.03 16.87 -4.53
N PRO A 301 -12.01 17.25 -3.70
CA PRO A 301 -11.78 17.54 -2.28
C PRO A 301 -11.62 16.25 -1.47
N GLY A 302 -10.99 16.34 -0.29
CA GLY A 302 -10.79 15.21 0.63
C GLY A 302 -11.19 15.52 2.08
N GLU A 303 -12.16 16.43 2.26
CA GLU A 303 -12.54 17.02 3.55
C GLU A 303 -12.96 16.00 4.61
N THR A 304 -13.47 14.83 4.22
CA THR A 304 -13.90 13.79 5.16
C THR A 304 -12.74 13.04 5.83
N SER A 305 -11.50 13.27 5.41
CA SER A 305 -10.32 12.56 5.89
C SER A 305 -9.40 13.43 6.73
N VAL A 306 -8.64 12.80 7.63
CA VAL A 306 -7.54 13.43 8.38
C VAL A 306 -6.53 14.07 7.44
N TYR A 307 -6.41 13.57 6.21
CA TYR A 307 -5.44 14.09 5.25
C TYR A 307 -5.71 15.52 4.78
N ALA A 308 -6.94 16.01 4.93
CA ALA A 308 -7.25 17.43 4.66
C ALA A 308 -6.77 18.37 5.79
N GLN A 309 -6.39 17.85 6.95
CA GLN A 309 -5.98 18.68 8.08
C GLN A 309 -4.65 19.40 7.80
N GLY A 310 -4.59 20.69 8.14
CA GLY A 310 -3.42 21.55 7.90
C GLY A 310 -3.32 22.10 6.48
N TYR A 311 -4.17 21.67 5.54
CA TYR A 311 -4.18 22.09 4.14
C TYR A 311 -5.44 22.91 3.79
N PRO A 312 -5.35 24.25 3.73
CA PRO A 312 -6.46 25.09 3.30
C PRO A 312 -6.85 24.75 1.84
N GLY A 313 -8.08 24.29 1.63
CA GLY A 313 -8.55 23.90 0.29
C GLY A 313 -7.86 22.66 -0.26
N PHE A 314 -7.57 21.66 0.60
CA PHE A 314 -6.99 20.38 0.20
C PHE A 314 -7.64 19.80 -1.06
N THR A 315 -6.80 19.38 -2.01
CA THR A 315 -7.22 18.69 -3.23
C THR A 315 -6.48 17.36 -3.35
N LEU A 316 -7.00 16.44 -4.15
CA LEU A 316 -6.36 15.14 -4.37
C LEU A 316 -4.96 15.26 -4.98
N ALA A 317 -4.70 16.29 -5.78
CA ALA A 317 -3.36 16.55 -6.35
C ALA A 317 -2.32 16.97 -5.29
N GLU A 318 -2.73 17.42 -4.11
CA GLU A 318 -1.80 17.64 -2.99
C GLU A 318 -1.32 16.31 -2.38
N PHE A 319 -2.12 15.24 -2.50
CA PHE A 319 -1.86 13.95 -1.87
C PHE A 319 -0.90 13.06 -2.66
N ALA A 320 -1.06 13.03 -3.98
CA ALA A 320 -0.29 12.21 -4.91
C ALA A 320 -0.25 12.86 -6.31
N ASP A 321 0.73 12.46 -7.11
CA ASP A 321 0.90 12.93 -8.49
C ASP A 321 0.03 12.12 -9.48
N GLY A 322 -0.15 10.83 -9.17
CA GLY A 322 -0.91 9.88 -9.97
C GLY A 322 -1.85 9.00 -9.15
N TYR A 323 -2.78 8.36 -9.83
CA TYR A 323 -3.80 7.52 -9.21
C TYR A 323 -4.03 6.24 -9.99
N ILE A 324 -4.16 5.11 -9.29
CA ILE A 324 -4.60 3.85 -9.89
C ILE A 324 -5.85 3.36 -9.17
N PHE A 325 -6.92 3.17 -9.93
CA PHE A 325 -8.15 2.53 -9.48
C PHE A 325 -8.20 1.12 -10.06
N GLN A 326 -7.98 0.11 -9.22
CA GLN A 326 -8.00 -1.30 -9.65
C GLN A 326 -9.45 -1.80 -9.80
N CYS A 327 -10.23 -1.64 -8.74
CA CYS A 327 -11.63 -2.01 -8.68
C CYS A 327 -12.31 -1.26 -7.51
N PRO A 328 -13.66 -1.26 -7.43
CA PRO A 328 -14.36 -0.73 -6.28
C PRO A 328 -13.88 -1.38 -4.97
N ILE A 329 -13.79 -0.60 -3.89
CA ILE A 329 -13.26 -1.06 -2.60
C ILE A 329 -13.90 -2.36 -2.10
N GLY A 330 -15.22 -2.51 -2.26
CA GLY A 330 -15.94 -3.73 -1.87
C GLY A 330 -15.58 -5.00 -2.69
N GLN A 331 -14.81 -4.86 -3.77
CA GLN A 331 -14.31 -5.96 -4.59
C GLN A 331 -12.85 -6.32 -4.28
N TYR A 332 -12.18 -5.61 -3.36
CA TYR A 332 -10.83 -5.96 -2.97
C TYR A 332 -10.76 -7.32 -2.28
N LYS A 333 -9.74 -8.09 -2.64
CA LYS A 333 -9.46 -9.39 -2.05
C LYS A 333 -8.27 -9.27 -1.12
N GLY A 334 -8.38 -9.96 0.00
CA GLY A 334 -7.27 -10.17 0.91
C GLY A 334 -6.14 -10.96 0.27
N VAL A 335 -4.92 -10.69 0.71
CA VAL A 335 -3.76 -11.53 0.47
C VAL A 335 -3.95 -12.94 1.06
N THR A 336 -3.21 -13.90 0.56
CA THR A 336 -3.30 -15.31 0.96
C THR A 336 -2.32 -15.57 2.10
N PRO A 337 -2.77 -15.98 3.30
CA PRO A 337 -1.88 -16.33 4.40
C PRO A 337 -1.10 -17.60 4.08
N ILE A 338 0.19 -17.62 4.41
CA ILE A 338 1.07 -18.78 4.25
C ILE A 338 0.80 -19.75 5.41
N GLU A 339 0.46 -20.99 5.08
CA GLU A 339 0.25 -22.04 6.07
C GLU A 339 1.54 -22.33 6.84
N ASN A 340 1.43 -22.45 8.17
CA ASN A 340 2.56 -22.72 9.08
C ASN A 340 3.74 -21.73 8.91
N PHE A 341 3.44 -20.46 8.57
CA PHE A 341 4.44 -19.40 8.45
C PHE A 341 5.22 -19.24 9.76
N ILE A 342 4.50 -19.22 10.88
CA ILE A 342 5.09 -19.39 12.20
C ILE A 342 5.03 -20.88 12.55
N ASN A 343 6.16 -21.46 12.93
CA ASN A 343 6.30 -22.87 13.25
C ASN A 343 7.39 -23.08 14.31
N GLY A 344 7.68 -24.35 14.66
CA GLY A 344 8.60 -24.68 15.74
C GLY A 344 10.03 -24.12 15.57
N THR A 345 10.48 -23.82 14.35
CA THR A 345 11.86 -23.34 14.12
C THR A 345 12.00 -21.82 14.32
N ASN A 346 10.92 -21.05 14.11
CA ASN A 346 10.96 -19.58 14.15
C ASN A 346 10.08 -18.96 15.26
N TYR A 347 9.30 -19.77 15.98
CA TYR A 347 8.35 -19.32 17.02
C TYR A 347 8.97 -18.42 18.10
N GLU A 348 10.11 -18.80 18.68
CA GLU A 348 10.75 -17.99 19.73
C GLU A 348 11.25 -16.64 19.20
N THR A 349 11.68 -16.60 17.94
CA THR A 349 12.03 -15.33 17.29
C THR A 349 10.79 -14.50 17.01
N ALA A 350 9.70 -15.10 16.52
CA ALA A 350 8.44 -14.39 16.26
C ALA A 350 7.89 -13.73 17.53
N LYS A 351 7.93 -14.44 18.67
CA LYS A 351 7.55 -13.89 19.97
C LYS A 351 8.46 -12.73 20.37
N ARG A 352 9.77 -12.95 20.39
CA ARG A 352 10.75 -11.93 20.82
C ARG A 352 10.66 -10.66 19.98
N GLN A 353 10.48 -10.80 18.67
CA GLN A 353 10.44 -9.71 17.70
C GLN A 353 9.02 -9.21 17.41
N SER A 354 8.02 -9.59 18.21
CA SER A 354 6.70 -9.01 18.07
C SER A 354 6.67 -7.55 18.52
N PRO A 355 6.23 -6.60 17.68
CA PRO A 355 5.97 -5.21 18.09
C PRO A 355 4.79 -5.10 19.05
N ASN A 356 3.98 -6.16 19.19
CA ASN A 356 2.87 -6.26 20.12
C ASN A 356 3.18 -7.28 21.24
N PRO A 357 3.49 -6.80 22.46
CA PRO A 357 3.74 -7.65 23.63
C PRO A 357 2.65 -8.69 23.89
N SER A 358 1.38 -8.40 23.59
CA SER A 358 0.29 -9.37 23.80
C SER A 358 0.43 -10.63 22.94
N LEU A 359 0.96 -10.52 21.71
CA LEU A 359 1.18 -11.66 20.82
C LEU A 359 2.24 -12.62 21.36
N ARG A 360 3.12 -12.18 22.26
CA ARG A 360 4.20 -13.02 22.81
C ARG A 360 3.70 -14.15 23.71
N LYS A 361 2.43 -14.08 24.13
CA LYS A 361 1.79 -15.08 24.98
C LYS A 361 1.02 -16.13 24.18
N MET A 362 0.84 -15.90 22.88
CA MET A 362 0.08 -16.77 21.99
C MET A 362 0.90 -17.98 21.56
N THR A 363 0.22 -19.11 21.40
CA THR A 363 0.72 -20.35 20.79
C THR A 363 0.97 -20.18 19.28
N ILE A 364 1.70 -21.12 18.68
CA ILE A 364 1.94 -21.16 17.23
C ILE A 364 0.61 -21.09 16.44
N ASP A 365 -0.39 -21.86 16.85
CA ASP A 365 -1.69 -21.90 16.18
C ASP A 365 -2.44 -20.57 16.28
N GLU A 366 -2.41 -19.92 17.45
CA GLU A 366 -3.01 -18.60 17.65
C GLU A 366 -2.32 -17.52 16.82
N LEU A 367 -0.99 -17.55 16.73
CA LEU A 367 -0.24 -16.61 15.90
C LEU A 367 -0.55 -16.78 14.41
N ASN A 368 -0.64 -18.01 13.91
CA ASN A 368 -1.05 -18.24 12.51
C ASN A 368 -2.52 -17.83 12.28
N LYS A 369 -3.41 -17.99 13.26
CA LYS A 369 -4.78 -17.46 13.19
C LYS A 369 -4.80 -15.94 13.10
N VAL A 370 -3.90 -15.23 13.79
CA VAL A 370 -3.75 -13.76 13.65
C VAL A 370 -3.37 -13.41 12.22
N ILE A 371 -2.39 -14.09 11.61
CA ILE A 371 -2.01 -13.87 10.21
C ILE A 371 -3.21 -14.13 9.27
N GLN A 372 -3.94 -15.22 9.48
CA GLN A 372 -5.14 -15.55 8.70
C GLN A 372 -6.27 -14.53 8.83
N GLN A 373 -6.44 -13.92 10.02
CA GLN A 373 -7.41 -12.87 10.24
C GLN A 373 -6.97 -11.56 9.58
N ASP A 374 -5.70 -11.22 9.72
CA ASP A 374 -5.11 -9.99 9.17
C ASP A 374 -5.16 -9.96 7.63
N ALA A 375 -5.02 -11.13 6.99
CA ALA A 375 -5.21 -11.30 5.55
C ALA A 375 -6.61 -10.92 5.05
N LYS A 376 -7.65 -10.95 5.88
CA LYS A 376 -9.03 -10.73 5.43
C LYS A 376 -9.32 -9.24 5.28
N MET A 377 -9.50 -8.79 4.03
CA MET A 377 -9.90 -7.39 3.77
C MET A 377 -11.17 -6.98 4.52
N VAL A 378 -12.15 -7.87 4.72
CA VAL A 378 -13.37 -7.55 5.49
C VAL A 378 -13.07 -7.09 6.93
N TRP A 379 -11.95 -7.46 7.53
CA TRP A 379 -11.58 -6.98 8.86
C TRP A 379 -11.12 -5.51 8.82
N TRP A 380 -10.39 -5.14 7.78
CA TRP A 380 -9.91 -3.78 7.54
C TRP A 380 -11.00 -2.87 6.96
N LEU A 381 -11.80 -3.39 6.03
CA LEU A 381 -13.01 -2.75 5.49
C LEU A 381 -14.17 -2.77 6.50
N GLY A 382 -14.15 -3.61 7.53
CA GLY A 382 -15.14 -3.56 8.62
C GLY A 382 -14.90 -2.40 9.58
N ARG A 383 -13.79 -1.66 9.40
CA ARG A 383 -13.59 -0.33 9.97
C ARG A 383 -14.02 0.77 9.00
N TYR A 384 -14.75 0.43 7.94
CA TYR A 384 -15.36 1.32 6.96
C TYR A 384 -16.88 1.09 7.08
N ASP A 385 -17.56 1.83 7.96
CA ASP A 385 -18.95 1.61 8.41
C ASP A 385 -19.70 2.90 8.79
#